data_AF-A0A957S3Z4-F1
#
_entry.id   AF-A0A957S3Z4-F1
#
_cell.length_a   1.000
_cell.length_b   1.000
_cell.length_c   1.000
_cell.angle_alpha   90.00
_cell.angle_beta   90.00
_cell.angle_gamma   90.00
#
_symmetry.space_group_name_H-M   'P 1'
#
loop_
_entity.id
_entity.type
_entity.pdbx_description
1 polymer ?
#
loop_
_entity_poly.entity_id
_entity_poly.type
_entity_poly.pdbx_seq_one_letter_code
_entity_poly.pdbx_strand_id
1 'polypeptide(L)'
;IYTALREQQQHIDPDSFPQHRWRDYPLGYAERQSLFFLFTLTHSDRRMPVDDWLDDSQILWLDPHQTPQEIGQFLEKVLAYHAAAYGYAVDDRQRQVRRGAAERLAEGLRHGRLSMRSLVRLSVELYDLLYLYPDYDTALLLAELRDQLQP
;
A
#
# COMPACT_ATOMS: atom_id res chain seq x y z
N ILE A 1 7.63 2.14 6.56
CA ILE A 1 8.59 1.70 7.62
C ILE A 1 9.95 2.33 7.27
N TYR A 2 10.26 3.53 7.76
CA TYR A 2 11.38 3.79 8.69
C TYR A 2 11.16 5.03 9.60
N THR A 3 9.97 5.66 9.56
CA THR A 3 9.69 6.95 10.22
C THR A 3 8.78 6.86 11.44
N ALA A 4 8.70 5.69 12.09
CA ALA A 4 7.94 5.53 13.32
C ALA A 4 8.86 5.10 14.46
N LEU A 5 9.87 5.92 14.79
CA LEU A 5 10.59 5.92 16.08
C LEU A 5 11.66 7.02 16.07
N ARG A 6 11.28 8.27 16.34
CA ARG A 6 12.01 9.16 17.26
C ARG A 6 11.26 10.47 17.43
N GLU A 7 11.13 10.84 18.69
CA GLU A 7 10.60 12.11 19.16
C GLU A 7 11.41 13.30 18.58
N GLN A 8 10.68 14.35 18.22
CA GLN A 8 11.12 15.74 18.08
C GLN A 8 12.47 15.97 17.37
N GLN A 9 12.47 15.94 16.04
CA GLN A 9 13.45 16.71 15.26
C GLN A 9 12.77 17.93 14.65
N GLN A 10 13.08 19.12 15.19
CA GLN A 10 12.58 20.41 14.70
C GLN A 10 13.34 20.90 13.45
N HIS A 11 14.35 20.17 12.98
CA HIS A 11 15.07 20.49 11.77
C HIS A 11 15.43 19.21 11.03
N ILE A 12 14.99 19.11 9.79
CA ILE A 12 15.22 17.95 8.92
C ILE A 12 16.57 18.18 8.23
N ASP A 13 17.52 17.30 8.48
CA ASP A 13 18.82 17.29 7.80
C ASP A 13 18.65 16.59 6.42
N PRO A 14 18.88 17.27 5.29
CA PRO A 14 18.76 16.68 3.95
C PRO A 14 19.61 15.42 3.75
N ASP A 15 20.72 15.29 4.47
CA ASP A 15 21.61 14.14 4.36
C ASP A 15 21.17 12.95 5.22
N SER A 16 20.16 13.14 6.09
CA SER A 16 19.55 12.07 6.90
C SER A 16 18.52 11.24 6.15
N PHE A 17 18.12 11.67 4.95
CA PHE A 17 17.23 10.87 4.11
C PHE A 17 17.99 9.65 3.58
N PRO A 18 17.38 8.45 3.61
CA PRO A 18 17.95 7.30 2.91
C PRO A 18 18.14 7.70 1.46
N GLN A 19 19.40 7.76 1.01
CA GLN A 19 19.73 8.20 -0.35
C GLN A 19 19.03 7.28 -1.35
N HIS A 20 17.88 7.71 -1.86
CA HIS A 20 17.14 7.06 -2.93
C HIS A 20 17.89 7.26 -4.25
N ARG A 21 19.07 6.64 -4.38
CA ARG A 21 19.98 6.74 -5.54
C ARG A 21 19.42 6.16 -6.85
N TRP A 22 18.18 5.69 -6.86
CA TRP A 22 17.62 4.98 -8.01
C TRP A 22 16.62 5.77 -8.85
N ARG A 23 16.24 6.99 -8.42
CA ARG A 23 15.47 7.90 -9.29
C ARG A 23 15.92 9.34 -9.12
N ASP A 24 16.32 9.95 -10.23
CA ASP A 24 16.32 11.38 -10.38
C ASP A 24 14.87 11.85 -10.29
N TYR A 25 14.43 12.26 -9.11
CA TYR A 25 13.22 13.05 -9.01
C TYR A 25 13.51 14.39 -9.69
N PRO A 26 12.77 14.75 -10.76
CA PRO A 26 12.96 16.05 -11.37
C PRO A 26 12.68 17.12 -10.31
N LEU A 27 13.67 17.96 -10.02
CA LEU A 27 13.55 19.13 -9.13
C LEU A 27 12.72 20.25 -9.76
N GLY A 28 11.71 19.91 -10.55
CA GLY A 28 10.87 20.83 -11.29
C GLY A 28 9.40 20.45 -11.21
N TYR A 29 8.53 21.44 -10.99
CA TYR A 29 7.07 21.32 -11.03
C TYR A 29 6.50 21.01 -12.44
N ALA A 30 7.36 20.70 -13.41
CA ALA A 30 6.98 20.44 -14.79
C ALA A 30 6.54 18.98 -15.02
N GLU A 31 6.92 18.06 -14.14
CA GLU A 31 6.43 16.68 -14.20
C GLU A 31 5.23 16.49 -13.28
N ARG A 32 4.32 15.63 -13.73
CA ARG A 32 3.00 15.38 -13.15
C ARG A 32 3.17 14.85 -11.73
N GLN A 33 3.10 15.73 -10.73
CA GLN A 33 3.07 15.34 -9.33
C GLN A 33 1.72 14.73 -9.01
N SER A 34 1.69 13.43 -8.75
CA SER A 34 0.48 12.71 -8.39
C SER A 34 0.61 12.21 -6.95
N LEU A 35 -0.42 12.44 -6.15
CA LEU A 35 -0.54 11.90 -4.82
C LEU A 35 -1.66 10.87 -4.82
N PHE A 36 -1.36 9.67 -4.34
CA PHE A 36 -2.35 8.63 -4.11
C PHE A 36 -2.71 8.61 -2.62
N PHE A 37 -4.00 8.84 -2.32
CA PHE A 37 -4.52 8.77 -0.95
C PHE A 37 -5.54 7.65 -0.84
N LEU A 38 -5.43 6.88 0.25
CA LEU A 38 -6.37 5.84 0.61
C LEU A 38 -6.89 6.09 2.02
N PHE A 39 -8.21 6.21 2.15
CA PHE A 39 -8.88 6.50 3.41
C PHE A 39 -9.69 5.29 3.87
N THR A 40 -9.58 4.94 5.15
CA THR A 40 -10.46 3.95 5.80
C THR A 40 -11.47 4.67 6.66
N LEU A 41 -12.75 4.43 6.43
CA LEU A 41 -13.84 5.05 7.17
C LEU A 41 -14.57 3.99 7.99
N THR A 42 -14.83 4.28 9.26
CA THR A 42 -15.67 3.44 10.12
C THR A 42 -17.10 3.98 10.08
N HIS A 43 -18.07 3.09 9.90
CA HIS A 43 -19.50 3.43 9.83
C HIS A 43 -19.97 3.97 11.22
N SER A 44 -20.06 5.30 11.45
CA SER A 44 -20.71 5.96 12.63
C SER A 44 -22.08 6.61 12.34
N ASP A 45 -23.05 6.58 13.26
CA ASP A 45 -24.46 7.01 13.02
C ASP A 45 -24.68 8.51 12.73
N ARG A 46 -23.65 9.34 12.81
CA ARG A 46 -23.68 10.76 12.40
C ARG A 46 -22.69 10.95 11.27
N ARG A 47 -23.09 10.70 10.02
CA ARG A 47 -22.09 10.47 8.97
C ARG A 47 -22.06 11.45 7.81
N MET A 48 -20.82 11.73 7.43
CA MET A 48 -20.41 12.13 6.10
C MET A 48 -21.12 11.24 5.06
N PRO A 49 -21.80 11.80 4.05
CA PRO A 49 -22.60 11.05 3.10
C PRO A 49 -21.73 10.42 2.02
N VAL A 50 -20.89 9.46 2.44
CA VAL A 50 -19.93 8.77 1.55
C VAL A 50 -20.67 8.05 0.43
N ASP A 51 -21.80 7.44 0.75
CA ASP A 51 -22.66 6.69 -0.19
C ASP A 51 -23.33 7.63 -1.22
N ASP A 52 -23.43 8.93 -0.92
CA ASP A 52 -23.93 9.94 -1.88
C ASP A 52 -22.81 10.49 -2.77
N TRP A 53 -21.54 10.29 -2.39
CA TRP A 53 -20.37 10.86 -3.08
C TRP A 53 -19.61 9.84 -3.93
N LEU A 54 -19.72 8.56 -3.58
CA LEU A 54 -18.98 7.48 -4.23
C LEU A 54 -19.96 6.40 -4.68
N ASP A 55 -19.74 5.90 -5.89
CA ASP A 55 -20.45 4.72 -6.36
C ASP A 55 -20.01 3.48 -5.55
N ASP A 56 -20.90 2.50 -5.38
CA ASP A 56 -20.60 1.22 -4.71
C ASP A 56 -19.34 0.54 -5.26
N SER A 57 -19.06 0.71 -6.56
CA SER A 57 -17.87 0.17 -7.21
C SER A 57 -16.54 0.79 -6.72
N GLN A 58 -16.61 2.02 -6.20
CA GLN A 58 -15.51 2.79 -5.63
C GLN A 58 -15.35 2.53 -4.12
N ILE A 59 -16.36 1.95 -3.48
CA ILE A 59 -16.32 1.55 -2.08
C ILE A 59 -15.79 0.11 -1.99
N LEU A 60 -14.81 -0.08 -1.11
CA LEU A 60 -14.26 -1.40 -0.77
C LEU A 60 -14.69 -1.74 0.65
N TRP A 61 -15.68 -2.63 0.76
CA TRP A 61 -16.12 -3.17 2.03
C TRP A 61 -15.09 -4.19 2.50
N LEU A 62 -14.42 -3.85 3.60
CA LEU A 62 -13.39 -4.70 4.18
C LEU A 62 -13.91 -5.34 5.46
N ASP A 63 -14.02 -6.68 5.45
CA ASP A 63 -14.45 -7.49 6.58
C ASP A 63 -13.27 -8.29 7.17
N PRO A 64 -13.24 -8.62 8.47
CA PRO A 64 -12.22 -9.52 9.03
C PRO A 64 -12.15 -10.91 8.40
N HIS A 65 -13.22 -11.38 7.74
CA HIS A 65 -13.33 -12.72 7.14
C HIS A 65 -13.13 -12.73 5.62
N GLN A 66 -12.52 -11.68 5.08
CA GLN A 66 -12.26 -11.57 3.64
C GLN A 66 -11.41 -12.73 3.14
N THR A 67 -11.81 -13.27 2.01
CA THR A 67 -11.12 -14.35 1.30
C THR A 67 -9.85 -13.83 0.62
N PRO A 68 -8.86 -14.70 0.34
CA PRO A 68 -7.70 -14.33 -0.47
C PRO A 68 -8.09 -13.73 -1.82
N GLN A 69 -9.21 -14.15 -2.40
CA GLN A 69 -9.70 -13.61 -3.66
C GLN A 69 -10.13 -12.15 -3.54
N GLU A 70 -10.90 -11.81 -2.50
CA GLU A 70 -11.34 -10.43 -2.27
C GLU A 70 -10.18 -9.51 -1.90
N ILE A 71 -9.23 -9.98 -1.08
CA ILE A 71 -7.99 -9.24 -0.82
C ILE A 71 -7.18 -9.07 -2.12
N GLY A 72 -7.14 -10.08 -2.99
CA GLY A 72 -6.50 -9.98 -4.29
C GLY A 72 -7.15 -8.93 -5.20
N GLN A 73 -8.48 -8.81 -5.18
CA GLN A 73 -9.20 -7.76 -5.91
C GLN A 73 -8.93 -6.37 -5.32
N PHE A 74 -8.87 -6.25 -4.00
CA PHE A 74 -8.47 -5.03 -3.33
C PHE A 74 -7.07 -4.60 -3.76
N LEU A 75 -6.09 -5.51 -3.70
CA LEU A 75 -4.72 -5.26 -4.13
C LEU A 75 -4.64 -4.88 -5.62
N GLU A 76 -5.45 -5.49 -6.49
CA GLU A 76 -5.53 -5.09 -7.90
C GLU A 76 -6.01 -3.64 -8.07
N LYS A 77 -7.04 -3.22 -7.32
CA LYS A 77 -7.52 -1.83 -7.37
C LYS A 77 -6.44 -0.87 -6.87
N VAL A 78 -5.79 -1.20 -5.76
CA VAL A 78 -4.68 -0.39 -5.22
C VAL A 78 -3.56 -0.28 -6.25
N LEU A 79 -3.15 -1.38 -6.87
CA LEU A 79 -2.12 -1.39 -7.92
C LEU A 79 -2.51 -0.53 -9.12
N ALA A 80 -3.76 -0.62 -9.58
CA ALA A 80 -4.24 0.17 -10.70
C ALA A 80 -4.20 1.68 -10.39
N TYR A 81 -4.69 2.10 -9.21
CA TYR A 81 -4.64 3.50 -8.80
C TYR A 81 -3.21 3.99 -8.55
N HIS A 82 -2.37 3.15 -7.96
CA HIS A 82 -0.96 3.45 -7.72
C HIS A 82 -0.22 3.65 -9.05
N ALA A 83 -0.40 2.75 -10.01
CA ALA A 83 0.16 2.87 -11.36
C ALA A 83 -0.35 4.12 -12.09
N ALA A 84 -1.65 4.43 -11.99
CA ALA A 84 -2.24 5.62 -12.59
C ALA A 84 -1.69 6.92 -11.97
N ALA A 85 -1.50 6.94 -10.65
CA ALA A 85 -0.90 8.08 -9.95
C ALA A 85 0.55 8.28 -10.40
N TYR A 86 1.39 7.26 -10.25
CA TYR A 86 2.83 7.38 -10.49
C TYR A 86 3.26 7.20 -11.96
N GLY A 87 2.31 7.02 -12.88
CA GLY A 87 2.54 7.03 -14.32
C GLY A 87 3.38 5.87 -14.85
N TYR A 88 3.27 4.67 -14.26
CA TYR A 88 4.01 3.49 -14.72
C TYR A 88 3.08 2.37 -15.20
N ALA A 89 3.59 1.49 -16.07
CA ALA A 89 2.86 0.33 -16.56
C ALA A 89 3.02 -0.86 -15.58
N VAL A 90 1.90 -1.53 -15.30
CA VAL A 90 1.90 -2.74 -14.47
C VAL A 90 2.49 -3.92 -15.24
N ASP A 91 3.52 -4.53 -14.68
CA ASP A 91 4.23 -5.69 -15.21
C ASP A 91 3.90 -6.98 -14.42
N ASP A 92 4.54 -8.08 -14.80
CA ASP A 92 4.36 -9.38 -14.14
C ASP A 92 4.89 -9.41 -12.70
N ARG A 93 5.84 -8.54 -12.36
CA ARG A 93 6.43 -8.43 -11.02
C ARG A 93 5.39 -7.97 -10.02
N GLN A 94 4.65 -6.89 -10.31
CA GLN A 94 3.60 -6.43 -9.41
C GLN A 94 2.42 -7.43 -9.36
N ARG A 95 2.12 -8.12 -10.48
CA ARG A 95 1.08 -9.17 -10.51
C ARG A 95 1.45 -10.39 -9.66
N GLN A 96 2.73 -10.77 -9.64
CA GLN A 96 3.23 -11.87 -8.80
C GLN A 96 3.10 -11.50 -7.32
N VAL A 97 3.54 -10.30 -6.93
CA VAL A 97 3.43 -9.83 -5.55
C VAL A 97 1.97 -9.73 -5.12
N ARG A 98 1.08 -9.21 -5.99
CA ARG A 98 -0.37 -9.18 -5.73
C ARG A 98 -0.91 -10.56 -5.37
N ARG A 99 -0.58 -11.59 -6.16
CA ARG A 99 -1.04 -12.97 -5.91
C ARG A 99 -0.47 -13.54 -4.61
N GLY A 100 0.83 -13.40 -4.39
CA GLY A 100 1.50 -13.93 -3.20
C GLY A 100 1.09 -13.22 -1.90
N ALA A 101 0.91 -11.90 -1.95
CA ALA A 101 0.50 -11.11 -0.80
C ALA A 101 -0.95 -11.35 -0.41
N ALA A 102 -1.85 -11.55 -1.38
CA ALA A 102 -3.28 -11.73 -1.10
C ALA A 102 -3.57 -12.87 -0.12
N GLU A 103 -2.93 -14.03 -0.30
CA GLU A 103 -3.08 -15.16 0.60
C GLU A 103 -2.61 -14.84 2.03
N ARG A 104 -1.45 -14.21 2.14
CA ARG A 104 -0.82 -13.93 3.45
C ARG A 104 -1.57 -12.84 4.22
N LEU A 105 -2.02 -11.80 3.53
CA LEU A 105 -2.80 -10.73 4.15
C LEU A 105 -4.16 -11.25 4.62
N ALA A 106 -4.84 -12.09 3.83
CA ALA A 106 -6.09 -12.72 4.24
C ALA A 106 -5.90 -13.65 5.45
N GLU A 107 -4.81 -14.43 5.47
CA GLU A 107 -4.46 -15.26 6.62
C GLU A 107 -4.18 -14.41 7.87
N GLY A 108 -3.41 -13.32 7.73
CA GLY A 108 -3.12 -12.39 8.81
C GLY A 108 -4.38 -11.75 9.42
N LEU A 109 -5.34 -11.35 8.59
CA LEU A 109 -6.64 -10.82 9.04
C LEU A 109 -7.43 -11.87 9.82
N ARG A 110 -7.58 -13.07 9.24
CA ARG A 110 -8.39 -14.16 9.82
C ARG A 110 -7.89 -14.60 11.18
N HIS A 111 -6.58 -14.57 11.42
CA HIS A 111 -5.98 -14.92 12.71
C HIS A 111 -5.85 -13.73 13.67
N GLY A 112 -6.40 -12.55 13.32
CA GLY A 112 -6.32 -11.34 14.14
C GLY A 112 -4.92 -10.77 14.29
N ARG A 113 -3.93 -11.25 13.51
CA ARG A 113 -2.55 -10.77 13.50
C ARG A 113 -2.40 -9.47 12.72
N LEU A 114 -3.32 -9.24 11.79
CA LEU A 114 -3.38 -8.05 10.96
C LEU A 114 -4.69 -7.31 11.24
N SER A 115 -4.60 -6.02 11.52
CA SER A 115 -5.77 -5.15 11.54
C SER A 115 -6.11 -4.68 10.13
N MET A 116 -7.35 -4.23 9.90
CA MET A 116 -7.71 -3.70 8.58
C MET A 116 -6.90 -2.46 8.19
N ARG A 117 -6.61 -1.60 9.17
CA ARG A 117 -5.72 -0.45 8.99
C ARG A 117 -4.32 -0.90 8.54
N SER A 118 -3.80 -1.96 9.14
CA SER A 118 -2.50 -2.53 8.78
C SER A 118 -2.52 -3.14 7.39
N LEU A 119 -3.59 -3.83 6.99
CA LEU A 119 -3.75 -4.38 5.63
C LEU A 119 -3.70 -3.27 4.58
N VAL A 120 -4.47 -2.21 4.78
CA VAL A 120 -4.54 -1.07 3.87
C VAL A 120 -3.17 -0.43 3.72
N ARG A 121 -2.48 -0.18 4.83
CA ARG A 121 -1.13 0.38 4.84
C ARG A 121 -0.13 -0.52 4.12
N LEU A 122 -0.06 -1.80 4.46
CA LEU A 122 0.88 -2.76 3.86
C LEU A 122 0.67 -2.88 2.35
N SER A 123 -0.58 -2.81 1.90
CA SER A 123 -0.91 -2.91 0.47
C SER A 123 -0.29 -1.78 -0.34
N VAL A 124 -0.28 -0.55 0.18
CA VAL A 124 0.39 0.58 -0.46
C VAL A 124 1.90 0.45 -0.33
N GLU A 125 2.41 0.11 0.86
CA GLU A 125 3.86 -0.05 1.11
C GLU A 125 4.49 -1.10 0.18
N LEU A 126 3.78 -2.20 -0.14
CA LEU A 126 4.25 -3.21 -1.09
C LEU A 126 4.51 -2.60 -2.48
N TYR A 127 3.58 -1.79 -3.00
CA TYR A 127 3.72 -1.20 -4.32
C TYR A 127 4.67 -0.01 -4.35
N ASP A 128 4.73 0.78 -3.29
CA ASP A 128 5.75 1.82 -3.10
C ASP A 128 7.15 1.19 -3.17
N LEU A 129 7.35 0.06 -2.48
CA LEU A 129 8.65 -0.62 -2.46
C LEU A 129 9.03 -1.16 -3.84
N LEU A 130 8.10 -1.80 -4.55
CA LEU A 130 8.36 -2.26 -5.92
C LEU A 130 8.61 -1.09 -6.87
N TYR A 131 7.95 0.04 -6.67
CA TYR A 131 8.12 1.24 -7.49
C TYR A 131 9.46 1.92 -7.23
N LEU A 132 9.85 2.11 -5.97
CA LEU A 132 11.09 2.78 -5.57
C LEU A 132 12.33 1.94 -5.85
N TYR A 133 12.20 0.61 -5.79
CA TYR A 133 13.30 -0.33 -5.94
C TYR A 133 13.01 -1.31 -7.08
N PRO A 134 13.36 -0.96 -8.34
CA PRO A 134 13.09 -1.80 -9.51
C PRO A 134 13.73 -3.19 -9.41
N ASP A 135 14.94 -3.26 -8.84
CA ASP A 135 15.74 -4.49 -8.72
C ASP A 135 15.39 -5.32 -7.48
N TYR A 136 14.40 -4.90 -6.69
CA TYR A 136 14.05 -5.61 -5.46
C TYR A 136 13.37 -6.95 -5.78
N ASP A 137 13.92 -8.02 -5.23
CA ASP A 137 13.45 -9.38 -5.47
C ASP A 137 12.05 -9.61 -4.87
N THR A 138 11.10 -10.02 -5.71
CA THR A 138 9.73 -10.31 -5.29
C THR A 138 9.63 -11.56 -4.43
N ALA A 139 10.53 -12.53 -4.61
CA ALA A 139 10.57 -13.71 -3.77
C ALA A 139 11.01 -13.35 -2.35
N LEU A 140 12.02 -12.49 -2.23
CA LEU A 140 12.47 -11.94 -0.95
C LEU A 140 11.35 -11.12 -0.30
N LEU A 141 10.67 -10.23 -1.04
CA LEU A 141 9.54 -9.45 -0.52
C LEU A 141 8.46 -10.33 0.10
N LEU A 142 8.07 -11.39 -0.60
CA LEU A 142 7.02 -12.31 -0.14
C LEU A 142 7.50 -13.16 1.04
N ALA A 143 8.78 -13.48 1.13
CA ALA A 143 9.37 -14.14 2.29
C ALA A 143 9.36 -13.23 3.52
N GLU A 144 9.78 -11.97 3.37
CA GLU A 144 9.73 -10.97 4.45
C GLU A 144 8.30 -10.72 4.93
N LEU A 145 7.34 -10.58 3.99
CA LEU A 145 5.92 -10.43 4.33
C LEU A 145 5.40 -11.64 5.12
N ARG A 146 5.82 -12.85 4.74
CA ARG A 146 5.45 -14.07 5.46
C ARG A 146 6.03 -14.05 6.88
N ASP A 147 7.30 -13.71 7.03
CA ASP A 147 7.98 -13.77 8.33
C ASP A 147 7.45 -12.71 9.30
N GLN A 148 7.03 -11.54 8.81
CA GLN A 148 6.32 -10.55 9.63
C GLN A 148 4.94 -11.00 10.11
N LEU A 149 4.33 -11.98 9.45
CA LEU A 149 3.00 -12.50 9.76
C LEU A 149 3.04 -13.88 10.45
N GLN A 150 4.24 -14.37 10.81
CA GLN A 150 4.45 -15.57 11.63
C GLN A 150 4.19 -15.31 13.13
N PRO A 151 3.89 -16.36 13.93
CA PRO A 151 3.71 -16.27 15.38
C PRO A 151 4.99 -15.92 16.14
#